data_AF-A0A812ZFQ6-F1
#
_entry.id   AF-A0A812ZFQ6-F1
#
_cell.length_a   1.000
_cell.length_b   1.000
_cell.length_c   1.000
_cell.angle_alpha   90.00
_cell.angle_beta   90.00
_cell.angle_gamma   90.00
#
_symmetry.space_group_name_H-M   'P 1'
#
loop_
_entity.id
_entity.type
_entity.pdbx_description
1 polymer ?
#
loop_
_entity_poly.entity_id
_entity_poly.type
_entity_poly.pdbx_seq_one_letter_code
_entity_poly.pdbx_strand_id
1 'polypeptide(L)'
;MTIHAEQVFSDGLFNADPHPGNVLLLKDTSRLVGLTDFGQVKELSIDFRIQLAKLMVALARRDQEEVIRLDKEMGSRTRHSKPDVRYKVLSFWLDRDTDDVTGGRSFHDFLAWAEAEDPLRDMPQELHLVMRCSCMIRNLALTFGIRLSTAEYWRPVAQALLQKHGVAY
;
A
#
# COMPACT_ATOMS: atom_id res chain seq x y z
N MET A 1 8.86 4.10 -6.74
CA MET A 1 8.16 3.28 -5.72
C MET A 1 9.07 2.31 -4.99
N THR A 2 10.12 1.74 -5.63
CA THR A 2 11.01 0.74 -5.02
C THR A 2 11.71 1.21 -3.74
N ILE A 3 12.16 2.47 -3.66
CA ILE A 3 12.80 2.99 -2.44
C ILE A 3 11.89 2.91 -1.20
N HIS A 4 10.59 3.09 -1.38
CA HIS A 4 9.63 2.96 -0.27
C HIS A 4 9.39 1.49 0.10
N ALA A 5 9.51 0.56 -0.86
CA ALA A 5 9.51 -0.87 -0.56
C ALA A 5 10.73 -1.25 0.28
N GLU A 6 11.92 -0.70 -0.03
CA GLU A 6 13.13 -0.92 0.79
C GLU A 6 12.96 -0.37 2.21
N GLN A 7 12.46 0.86 2.35
CA GLN A 7 12.17 1.46 3.66
C GLN A 7 11.22 0.60 4.50
N VAL A 8 10.15 0.08 3.90
CA VAL A 8 9.15 -0.76 4.60
C VAL A 8 9.69 -2.15 4.89
N PHE A 9 10.24 -2.84 3.89
CA PHE A 9 10.53 -4.28 3.97
C PHE A 9 11.98 -4.63 4.23
N SER A 10 12.96 -3.80 3.89
CA SER A 10 14.36 -4.02 4.24
C SER A 10 14.70 -3.35 5.57
N ASP A 11 14.44 -2.05 5.66
CA ASP A 11 14.93 -1.22 6.78
C ASP A 11 13.95 -1.25 7.96
N GLY A 12 12.65 -1.33 7.70
CA GLY A 12 11.61 -1.21 8.73
C GLY A 12 11.45 0.20 9.28
N LEU A 13 12.11 1.18 8.66
CA LEU A 13 12.02 2.60 8.96
C LEU A 13 11.39 3.30 7.77
N PHE A 14 10.14 3.70 7.94
CA PHE A 14 9.32 4.16 6.84
C PHE A 14 8.95 5.62 6.99
N ASN A 15 9.15 6.39 5.93
CA ASN A 15 8.65 7.76 5.84
C ASN A 15 7.16 7.74 5.49
N ALA A 16 6.32 8.07 6.47
CA ALA A 16 4.88 8.02 6.32
C ALA A 16 4.26 9.23 5.60
N ASP A 17 5.05 10.24 5.22
CA ASP A 17 4.58 11.41 4.48
C ASP A 17 5.37 11.65 3.17
N PRO A 18 5.05 10.92 2.09
CA PRO A 18 5.72 11.09 0.80
C PRO A 18 5.19 12.30 0.02
N HIS A 19 4.86 13.41 0.70
CA HIS A 19 4.33 14.61 0.05
C HIS A 19 5.23 15.04 -1.12
N PRO A 20 4.67 15.45 -2.29
CA PRO A 20 5.48 15.81 -3.45
C PRO A 20 6.51 16.92 -3.19
N GLY A 21 6.23 17.82 -2.24
CA GLY A 21 7.20 18.83 -1.76
C GLY A 21 8.47 18.24 -1.16
N ASN A 22 8.43 16.96 -0.76
CA ASN A 22 9.54 16.20 -0.21
C ASN A 22 10.25 15.33 -1.26
N VAL A 23 9.92 15.45 -2.55
CA VAL A 23 10.48 14.62 -3.64
C VAL A 23 11.26 15.54 -4.57
N LEU A 24 12.56 15.68 -4.35
CA LEU A 24 13.42 16.53 -5.18
C LEU A 24 14.05 15.72 -6.32
N LEU A 25 13.80 16.12 -7.57
CA LEU A 25 14.54 15.60 -8.72
C LEU A 25 15.89 16.34 -8.82
N LEU A 26 16.99 15.62 -8.60
CA LEU A 26 18.32 16.21 -8.72
C LEU A 26 18.70 16.38 -10.19
N LYS A 27 19.02 17.62 -10.59
CA LYS A 27 19.24 18.03 -11.99
C LYS A 27 20.33 17.24 -12.74
N ASP A 28 21.25 16.60 -12.01
CA ASP A 28 22.43 15.94 -12.59
C ASP A 28 22.30 14.40 -12.65
N THR A 29 21.20 13.84 -12.14
CA THR A 29 20.92 12.40 -12.26
C THR A 29 19.41 12.17 -12.40
N SER A 30 18.97 11.62 -13.52
CA SER A 30 17.55 11.28 -13.78
C SER A 30 16.96 10.19 -12.85
N ARG A 31 17.66 9.84 -11.77
CA ARG A 31 17.42 8.67 -10.93
C ARG A 31 17.45 8.94 -9.42
N LEU A 32 17.81 10.15 -8.98
CA LEU A 32 17.87 10.46 -7.56
C LEU A 32 16.71 11.36 -7.16
N VAL A 33 15.92 10.84 -6.21
CA VAL A 33 14.86 11.56 -5.50
C VAL A 33 15.39 11.86 -4.10
N GLY A 34 15.56 13.14 -3.75
CA GLY A 34 15.85 13.55 -2.38
C GLY A 34 14.56 13.58 -1.55
N LEU A 35 14.55 12.91 -0.39
CA LEU A 35 13.46 12.93 0.60
C LEU A 35 13.81 13.92 1.72
N THR A 36 13.06 15.01 1.86
CA THR A 36 13.46 16.13 2.75
C THR A 36 12.70 16.23 4.07
N ASP A 37 11.62 15.48 4.26
CA ASP A 37 10.84 15.49 5.50
C ASP A 37 10.81 14.10 6.12
N PHE A 38 11.24 14.00 7.37
CA PHE A 38 11.23 12.81 8.21
C PHE A 38 10.34 12.99 9.46
N GLY A 39 9.43 13.97 9.45
CA GLY A 39 8.59 14.33 10.59
C GLY A 39 7.66 13.22 11.09
N GLN A 40 7.45 12.15 10.31
CA GLN A 40 6.68 10.96 10.69
C GLN A 40 7.37 9.66 10.24
N VAL A 41 8.61 9.43 10.71
CA VAL A 41 9.23 8.10 10.59
C VAL A 41 8.58 7.14 11.57
N LYS A 42 8.05 6.03 11.07
CA LYS A 42 7.54 4.93 11.88
C LYS A 42 8.45 3.72 11.75
N GLU A 43 8.82 3.16 12.90
CA GLU A 43 9.42 1.84 12.97
C GLU A 43 8.33 0.78 12.85
N LEU A 44 8.53 -0.16 11.94
CA LEU A 44 7.63 -1.28 11.70
C LEU A 44 8.24 -2.55 12.29
N SER A 45 7.51 -3.21 13.17
CA SER A 45 7.94 -4.50 13.72
C SER A 45 8.12 -5.53 12.61
N ILE A 46 9.03 -6.49 12.83
CA ILE A 46 9.28 -7.55 11.86
C ILE A 46 8.01 -8.37 11.56
N ASP A 47 7.19 -8.64 12.58
CA ASP A 47 5.93 -9.39 12.42
C ASP A 47 4.95 -8.67 11.49
N PHE A 48 4.78 -7.36 11.69
CA PHE A 48 3.93 -6.55 10.82
C PHE A 48 4.47 -6.52 9.39
N ARG A 49 5.78 -6.36 9.22
CA ARG A 49 6.43 -6.36 7.90
C ARG A 49 6.24 -7.69 7.17
N ILE A 50 6.31 -8.82 7.88
CA ILE A 50 6.03 -10.15 7.30
C ILE A 50 4.57 -10.24 6.86
N GLN A 51 3.61 -9.84 7.70
CA GLN A 51 2.18 -9.85 7.35
C GLN A 51 1.89 -8.97 6.13
N LEU A 52 2.43 -7.75 6.14
CA LEU A 52 2.32 -6.81 5.02
C LEU A 52 2.99 -7.36 3.75
N ALA A 53 4.14 -8.03 3.87
CA ALA A 53 4.81 -8.64 2.72
C ALA A 53 3.92 -9.70 2.07
N LYS A 54 3.29 -10.58 2.87
CA LYS A 54 2.30 -11.54 2.37
C LYS A 54 1.14 -10.82 1.67
N LEU A 55 0.61 -9.76 2.29
CA LEU A 55 -0.51 -9.00 1.73
C LEU A 55 -0.17 -8.38 0.37
N MET A 56 1.04 -7.85 0.21
CA MET A 56 1.51 -7.29 -1.07
C MET A 56 1.67 -8.37 -2.15
N VAL A 57 2.16 -9.57 -1.79
CA VAL A 57 2.23 -10.69 -2.74
C VAL A 57 0.82 -11.14 -3.14
N ALA A 58 -0.13 -11.18 -2.20
CA ALA A 58 -1.53 -11.54 -2.45
C ALA A 58 -2.21 -10.56 -3.41
N LEU A 59 -2.04 -9.26 -3.17
CA LEU A 59 -2.54 -8.21 -4.05
C LEU A 59 -1.96 -8.32 -5.46
N ALA A 60 -0.64 -8.55 -5.58
CA ALA A 60 0.02 -8.72 -6.88
C ALA A 60 -0.49 -9.96 -7.64
N ARG A 61 -0.80 -11.06 -6.92
CA ARG A 61 -1.42 -12.26 -7.50
C ARG A 61 -2.93 -12.11 -7.75
N ARG A 62 -3.53 -11.00 -7.31
CA ARG A 62 -4.98 -10.75 -7.30
C ARG A 62 -5.75 -11.86 -6.56
N ASP A 63 -5.14 -12.43 -5.53
CA ASP A 63 -5.73 -13.49 -4.71
C ASP A 63 -6.65 -12.87 -3.66
N GLN A 64 -7.93 -12.76 -4.02
CA GLN A 64 -8.92 -12.09 -3.18
C GLN A 64 -9.11 -12.76 -1.82
N GLU A 65 -9.17 -14.09 -1.78
CA GLU A 65 -9.40 -14.85 -0.56
C GLU A 65 -8.25 -14.64 0.43
N GLU A 66 -7.02 -14.71 -0.07
CA GLU A 66 -5.81 -14.54 0.74
C GLU A 66 -5.66 -13.09 1.23
N VAL A 67 -5.95 -12.09 0.39
CA VAL A 67 -5.97 -10.68 0.80
C VAL A 67 -6.92 -10.45 1.98
N ILE A 68 -8.13 -11.01 1.92
CA ILE A 68 -9.12 -10.84 2.98
C ILE A 68 -8.71 -11.58 4.26
N ARG A 69 -8.12 -12.78 4.13
CA ARG A 69 -7.62 -13.54 5.28
C ARG A 69 -6.53 -12.75 6.01
N LEU A 70 -5.53 -12.25 5.28
CA LEU A 70 -4.43 -11.47 5.83
C LEU A 70 -4.90 -10.15 6.44
N ASP A 71 -5.81 -9.42 5.78
CA ASP A 71 -6.39 -8.19 6.31
C ASP A 71 -7.11 -8.40 7.66
N LYS A 72 -7.80 -9.54 7.82
CA LYS A 72 -8.41 -9.92 9.10
C LYS A 72 -7.36 -10.27 10.16
N GLU A 73 -6.30 -11.01 9.79
CA GLU A 73 -5.20 -11.36 10.70
C GLU A 73 -4.43 -10.14 11.20
N MET A 74 -4.31 -9.12 10.35
CA MET A 74 -3.72 -7.83 10.71
C MET A 74 -4.64 -7.01 11.64
N GLY A 75 -5.91 -7.39 11.81
CA GLY A 75 -6.82 -6.77 12.77
C GLY A 75 -7.78 -5.73 12.20
N SER A 76 -7.87 -5.58 10.87
CA SER A 76 -8.84 -4.68 10.24
C SER A 76 -10.27 -5.18 10.41
N ARG A 77 -11.18 -4.27 10.81
CA ARG A 77 -12.60 -4.55 11.02
C ARG A 77 -13.46 -3.61 10.19
N THR A 78 -14.46 -4.17 9.53
CA THR A 78 -15.51 -3.42 8.83
C THR A 78 -16.88 -3.78 9.39
N ARG A 79 -17.87 -2.90 9.18
CA ARG A 79 -19.19 -3.02 9.80
C ARG A 79 -19.95 -4.28 9.36
N HIS A 80 -19.87 -4.62 8.08
CA HIS A 80 -20.62 -5.67 7.42
C HIS A 80 -19.74 -6.85 6.98
N SER A 81 -18.41 -6.70 7.03
CA SER A 81 -17.45 -7.77 6.67
C SER A 81 -17.66 -8.32 5.26
N LYS A 82 -18.00 -7.46 4.30
CA LYS A 82 -18.24 -7.83 2.89
C LYS A 82 -16.90 -8.11 2.18
N PRO A 83 -16.65 -9.37 1.76
CA PRO A 83 -15.39 -9.78 1.13
C PRO A 83 -14.98 -8.93 -0.10
N ASP A 84 -15.92 -8.67 -1.01
CA ASP A 84 -15.66 -7.96 -2.26
C ASP A 84 -15.35 -6.48 -2.04
N VAL A 85 -16.08 -5.82 -1.14
CA VAL A 85 -15.85 -4.42 -0.78
C VAL A 85 -14.48 -4.28 -0.12
N ARG A 86 -14.15 -5.16 0.83
CA ARG A 86 -12.83 -5.17 1.48
C ARG A 86 -11.69 -5.34 0.48
N TYR A 87 -11.81 -6.31 -0.41
CA TYR A 87 -10.78 -6.52 -1.44
C TYR A 87 -10.59 -5.31 -2.34
N LYS A 88 -11.68 -4.66 -2.78
CA LYS A 88 -11.62 -3.44 -3.59
C LYS A 88 -11.00 -2.28 -2.83
N VAL A 89 -11.39 -2.07 -1.57
CA VAL A 89 -10.81 -1.01 -0.71
C VAL A 89 -9.32 -1.24 -0.49
N LEU A 90 -8.91 -2.46 -0.17
CA LEU A 90 -7.49 -2.82 0.01
C LEU A 90 -6.71 -2.64 -1.29
N SER A 91 -7.24 -3.11 -2.41
CA SER A 91 -6.62 -2.92 -3.74
C SER A 91 -6.49 -1.44 -4.07
N PHE A 92 -7.54 -0.67 -3.82
CA PHE A 92 -7.57 0.77 -4.09
C PHE A 92 -6.52 1.53 -3.30
N TRP A 93 -6.36 1.23 -2.01
CA TRP A 93 -5.41 1.94 -1.14
C TRP A 93 -3.98 1.44 -1.30
N LEU A 94 -3.78 0.13 -1.38
CA LEU A 94 -2.44 -0.47 -1.36
C LEU A 94 -1.85 -0.71 -2.74
N ASP A 95 -2.64 -0.86 -3.81
CA ASP A 95 -2.14 -1.38 -5.08
C ASP A 95 -2.47 -0.50 -6.31
N ARG A 96 -3.74 -0.40 -6.69
CA ARG A 96 -4.18 0.16 -7.98
C ARG A 96 -5.59 0.74 -7.91
N ASP A 97 -5.87 1.70 -8.78
CA ASP A 97 -7.15 2.42 -8.91
C ASP A 97 -7.82 2.20 -10.28
N THR A 98 -7.50 1.09 -10.93
CA THR A 98 -8.07 0.69 -12.24
C THR A 98 -9.56 0.34 -12.14
N ASP A 99 -10.23 0.32 -13.30
CA ASP A 99 -11.69 0.16 -13.39
C ASP A 99 -12.20 -1.17 -12.82
N ASP A 100 -11.38 -2.22 -12.74
CA ASP A 100 -11.74 -3.47 -12.06
C ASP A 100 -11.91 -3.29 -10.53
N VAL A 101 -11.23 -2.30 -9.96
CA VAL A 101 -11.32 -1.93 -8.54
C VAL A 101 -12.40 -0.88 -8.33
N THR A 102 -12.35 0.22 -9.09
CA THR A 102 -13.21 1.40 -8.85
C THR A 102 -14.56 1.32 -9.57
N GLY A 103 -14.67 0.48 -10.60
CA GLY A 103 -15.81 0.46 -11.51
C GLY A 103 -15.94 1.75 -12.32
N GLY A 104 -14.84 2.43 -12.61
CA GLY A 104 -14.83 3.72 -13.33
C GLY A 104 -15.26 4.93 -12.49
N ARG A 105 -15.45 4.75 -11.18
CA ARG A 105 -15.80 5.84 -10.25
C ARG A 105 -14.63 6.79 -10.05
N SER A 106 -14.95 8.07 -9.78
CA SER A 106 -13.96 9.01 -9.26
C SER A 106 -13.44 8.56 -7.89
N PHE A 107 -12.32 9.13 -7.45
CA PHE A 107 -11.76 8.89 -6.12
C PHE A 107 -12.82 9.11 -5.02
N HIS A 108 -13.52 10.25 -5.08
CA HIS A 108 -14.53 10.61 -4.08
C HIS A 108 -15.74 9.67 -4.12
N ASP A 109 -16.23 9.32 -5.31
CA ASP A 109 -17.38 8.43 -5.47
C ASP A 109 -17.05 7.00 -5.03
N PHE A 110 -15.83 6.52 -5.27
CA PHE A 110 -15.38 5.23 -4.81
C PHE A 110 -15.35 5.16 -3.27
N LEU A 111 -14.82 6.20 -2.61
CA LEU A 111 -14.81 6.25 -1.15
C LEU A 111 -16.22 6.37 -0.56
N ALA A 112 -17.09 7.19 -1.16
CA ALA A 112 -18.49 7.29 -0.73
C ALA A 112 -19.22 5.94 -0.89
N TRP A 113 -18.98 5.23 -2.00
CA TRP A 113 -19.51 3.89 -2.21
C TRP A 113 -19.00 2.90 -1.16
N ALA A 114 -17.68 2.88 -0.89
CA ALA A 114 -17.09 1.99 0.10
C ALA A 114 -17.66 2.22 1.51
N GLU A 115 -17.80 3.50 1.90
CA GLU A 115 -18.40 3.88 3.18
C GLU A 115 -19.88 3.50 3.26
N ALA A 116 -20.64 3.63 2.17
CA ALA A 116 -22.03 3.20 2.15
C ALA A 116 -22.18 1.66 2.23
N GLU A 117 -21.30 0.92 1.56
CA GLU A 117 -21.42 -0.53 1.43
C GLU A 117 -20.85 -1.31 2.62
N ASP A 118 -19.67 -0.95 3.10
CA ASP A 118 -19.00 -1.60 4.24
C ASP A 118 -18.03 -0.66 4.98
N PRO A 119 -18.53 0.23 5.87
CA PRO A 119 -17.72 1.17 6.61
C PRO A 119 -16.55 0.52 7.35
N LEU A 120 -15.36 1.12 7.25
CA LEU A 120 -14.19 0.72 8.04
C LEU A 120 -14.41 1.15 9.51
N ARG A 121 -14.24 0.21 10.45
CA ARG A 121 -14.40 0.47 11.89
C ARG A 121 -13.07 0.66 12.58
N ASP A 122 -12.15 -0.27 12.34
CA ASP A 122 -10.84 -0.29 12.97
C ASP A 122 -9.80 -0.80 11.98
N MET A 123 -8.59 -0.27 12.11
CA MET A 123 -7.43 -0.69 11.34
C MET A 123 -6.15 -0.36 12.13
N PRO A 124 -5.11 -1.20 12.06
CA PRO A 124 -3.79 -0.85 12.60
C PRO A 124 -3.28 0.46 12.00
N GLN A 125 -2.66 1.29 12.83
CA GLN A 125 -2.13 2.57 12.39
C GLN A 125 -1.05 2.38 11.31
N GLU A 126 -0.19 1.39 11.47
CA GLU A 126 0.90 1.04 10.55
C GLU A 126 0.36 0.73 9.14
N LEU A 127 -0.74 -0.02 9.06
CA LEU A 127 -1.38 -0.35 7.79
C LEU A 127 -1.98 0.89 7.12
N HIS A 128 -2.63 1.76 7.89
CA HIS A 128 -3.15 3.04 7.38
C HIS A 128 -2.04 3.93 6.81
N LEU A 129 -0.87 3.99 7.46
CA LEU A 129 0.26 4.79 6.97
C LEU A 129 0.82 4.26 5.64
N VAL A 130 0.95 2.93 5.51
CA VAL A 130 1.40 2.30 4.25
C VAL A 130 0.38 2.52 3.12
N MET A 131 -0.92 2.40 3.43
CA MET A 131 -2.01 2.70 2.50
C MET A 131 -1.92 4.13 1.96
N ARG A 132 -1.73 5.11 2.86
CA ARG A 132 -1.59 6.51 2.46
C ARG A 132 -0.39 6.73 1.56
N CYS A 133 0.75 6.16 1.89
CA CYS A 133 1.96 6.32 1.08
C CYS A 133 1.80 5.72 -0.31
N SER A 134 1.30 4.49 -0.40
CA SER A 134 0.99 3.86 -1.70
C SER A 134 0.07 4.75 -2.54
N CYS A 135 -1.02 5.23 -1.96
CA CYS A 135 -1.99 6.09 -2.63
C CYS A 135 -1.38 7.44 -3.08
N MET A 136 -0.60 8.10 -2.22
CA MET A 136 0.03 9.39 -2.54
C MET A 136 1.04 9.28 -3.70
N ILE A 137 1.89 8.26 -3.67
CA ILE A 137 2.89 8.07 -4.73
C ILE A 137 2.21 7.75 -6.07
N ARG A 138 1.14 6.93 -6.05
CA ARG A 138 0.38 6.62 -7.26
C ARG A 138 -0.34 7.84 -7.81
N ASN A 139 -0.96 8.66 -6.95
CA ASN A 139 -1.58 9.92 -7.38
C ASN A 139 -0.56 10.90 -7.97
N LEU A 140 0.65 11.00 -7.40
CA LEU A 140 1.73 11.79 -7.98
C LEU A 140 2.14 11.26 -9.35
N ALA A 141 2.27 9.95 -9.54
CA ALA A 141 2.58 9.38 -10.85
C ALA A 141 1.46 9.65 -11.87
N LEU A 142 0.20 9.66 -11.42
CA LEU A 142 -0.96 9.93 -12.27
C LEU A 142 -0.98 11.36 -12.82
N THR A 143 -0.41 12.35 -12.10
CA THR A 143 -0.28 13.72 -12.65
C THR A 143 0.65 13.79 -13.86
N PHE A 144 1.54 12.81 -14.02
CA PHE A 144 2.38 12.60 -15.19
C PHE A 144 1.77 11.63 -16.22
N GLY A 145 0.51 11.20 -16.03
CA GLY A 145 -0.18 10.24 -16.89
C GLY A 145 0.27 8.78 -16.70
N ILE A 146 1.00 8.47 -15.63
CA ILE A 146 1.52 7.13 -15.37
C ILE A 146 0.65 6.43 -14.33
N ARG A 147 0.04 5.30 -14.70
CA ARG A 147 -0.66 4.41 -13.77
C ARG A 147 0.30 3.34 -13.24
N LEU A 148 0.38 3.23 -11.92
CA LEU A 148 1.28 2.28 -11.24
C LEU A 148 0.48 1.28 -10.41
N SER A 149 0.99 0.04 -10.33
CA SER A 149 0.57 -0.96 -9.35
C SER A 149 1.64 -1.07 -8.29
N THR A 150 1.33 -0.60 -7.07
CA THR A 150 2.30 -0.68 -5.97
C THR A 150 2.65 -2.13 -5.65
N ALA A 151 1.69 -3.06 -5.72
CA ALA A 151 1.93 -4.46 -5.40
C ALA A 151 2.94 -5.09 -6.36
N GLU A 152 2.87 -4.79 -7.66
CA GLU A 152 3.86 -5.27 -8.63
C GLU A 152 5.27 -4.74 -8.36
N TYR A 153 5.40 -3.45 -8.01
CA TYR A 153 6.72 -2.86 -7.69
C TYR A 153 7.29 -3.34 -6.36
N TRP A 154 6.44 -3.61 -5.37
CA TRP A 154 6.85 -3.95 -4.01
C TRP A 154 7.04 -5.46 -3.81
N ARG A 155 6.39 -6.29 -4.64
CA ARG A 155 6.45 -7.76 -4.56
C ARG A 155 7.87 -8.33 -4.47
N PRO A 156 8.87 -7.91 -5.29
CA PRO A 156 10.20 -8.49 -5.22
C PRO A 156 10.88 -8.30 -3.85
N VAL A 157 10.75 -7.09 -3.26
CA VAL A 157 11.35 -6.77 -1.96
C VAL A 157 10.59 -7.48 -0.83
N ALA A 158 9.26 -7.53 -0.93
CA ALA A 158 8.41 -8.29 0.00
C ALA A 158 8.77 -9.78 0.00
N GLN A 159 8.96 -10.39 -1.19
CA GLN A 159 9.36 -11.79 -1.32
C GLN A 159 10.77 -12.03 -0.76
N ALA A 160 11.71 -11.11 -0.98
CA ALA A 160 13.05 -11.21 -0.41
C ALA A 160 13.02 -11.21 1.13
N LEU A 161 12.17 -10.38 1.76
CA LEU A 161 11.96 -10.40 3.21
C LEU A 161 11.43 -11.76 3.68
N LEU A 162 10.39 -12.28 3.01
CA LEU A 162 9.80 -13.58 3.38
C LEU A 162 10.82 -14.72 3.27
N GLN A 163 11.60 -14.76 2.19
CA GLN A 163 12.68 -15.73 1.98
C GLN A 163 13.76 -15.64 3.05
N LYS A 164 14.21 -14.41 3.38
CA LYS A 164 15.23 -14.16 4.40
C LYS A 164 14.81 -14.70 5.78
N HIS A 165 13.52 -14.69 6.09
CA HIS A 165 12.98 -15.18 7.35
C HIS A 165 12.42 -16.61 7.29
N GLY A 166 12.62 -17.32 6.18
CA GLY A 166 12.13 -18.70 6.00
C GLY A 166 10.61 -18.82 6.03
N VAL A 167 9.89 -17.75 5.72
CA VAL A 167 8.43 -17.71 5.72
C VAL A 167 7.92 -18.05 4.32
N ALA A 168 7.14 -19.12 4.22
CA ALA A 168 6.47 -19.47 2.98
C ALA A 168 5.30 -18.51 2.68
N TYR A 169 5.05 -18.34 1.39
CA TYR A 169 3.89 -17.66 0.83
C TYR A 169 3.16 -18.57 -0.15
#